data_AF-A0A7R8ASS9-F1
#
_entry.id   AF-A0A7R8ASS9-F1
#
_cell.length_a   1.000
_cell.length_b   1.000
_cell.length_c   1.000
_cell.angle_alpha   90.00
_cell.angle_beta   90.00
_cell.angle_gamma   90.00
#
_symmetry.space_group_name_H-M   'P 1'
#
loop_
_entity.id
_entity.type
_entity.pdbx_description
1 polymer ?
#
loop_
_entity_poly.entity_id
_entity_poly.type
_entity_poly.pdbx_seq_one_letter_code
_entity_poly.pdbx_strand_id
1 'polypeptide(L)'
;MLTFRKALIIAAVLISLIFFLRSSNSYSESPVAVSPEAVAYDVSHETEQPSGQSPSQDAGSQQQPLKQPPPPPSASLPERLRYHFPYNLEAKFPAYIWQTWKYTPASVWFDRDLRKQEASWTDLNPNFVHQVIPDDTVRYLIKYLYGSVPEVLEAFDALPLAVLKADFFRYLVLLARGGVYSDIDTTALKPVLDWLPNTLDLSTVGFVVGIEADPDRPDWADWYSRRVQFCQWTIQSKSGHPILIDIVSYITQETLRMKKAGILKKGKMDKTIVEFTGPAAWTDAVFRYFNDPEYFSIEPGSTHNITYEDFTNQVEYQKVGDVVILPITSFSPGVNQMNAQGTDDPMAFVEHDFEGTWKTDPSL
;
A
#
# COMPACT_ATOMS: atom_id res chain seq x y z
N MET A 1 34.56 1.83 50.50
CA MET A 1 34.52 2.93 49.51
C MET A 1 35.49 2.61 48.37
N LEU A 2 34.99 2.55 47.14
CA LEU A 2 35.79 2.23 45.97
C LEU A 2 36.65 3.46 45.61
N THR A 3 37.97 3.35 45.66
CA THR A 3 38.87 4.46 45.31
C THR A 3 38.76 4.78 43.82
N PHE A 4 38.85 6.05 43.43
CA PHE A 4 38.75 6.51 42.03
C PHE A 4 39.60 5.70 41.04
N ARG A 5 40.84 5.34 41.43
CA ARG A 5 41.73 4.49 40.62
C ARG A 5 41.17 3.08 40.38
N LYS A 6 40.51 2.48 41.37
CA LYS A 6 39.88 1.15 41.24
C LYS A 6 38.62 1.23 40.37
N ALA A 7 37.87 2.33 40.44
CA ALA A 7 36.73 2.57 39.55
C ALA A 7 37.15 2.68 38.09
N LEU A 8 38.26 3.38 37.81
CA LEU A 8 38.82 3.54 36.46
C LEU A 8 39.29 2.22 35.85
N ILE A 9 39.94 1.36 36.65
CA ILE A 9 40.39 0.04 36.20
C ILE A 9 39.17 -0.86 35.89
N ILE A 10 38.14 -0.85 36.74
CA ILE A 10 36.91 -1.63 36.51
C ILE A 10 36.19 -1.15 35.25
N ALA A 11 36.10 0.17 35.03
CA ALA A 11 35.49 0.74 33.83
C ALA A 11 36.26 0.34 32.56
N ALA A 12 37.60 0.39 32.59
CA ALA A 12 38.43 -0.04 31.46
C ALA A 12 38.23 -1.52 31.13
N VAL A 13 38.19 -2.39 32.16
CA VAL A 13 37.94 -3.83 31.98
C VAL A 13 36.56 -4.11 31.39
N LEU A 14 35.52 -3.41 31.86
CA LEU A 14 34.16 -3.55 31.33
C LEU A 14 34.06 -3.10 29.86
N ILE A 15 34.70 -1.98 29.50
CA ILE A 15 34.73 -1.49 28.12
C ILE A 15 35.46 -2.49 27.22
N SER A 16 36.61 -3.03 27.65
CA SER A 16 37.34 -4.05 26.91
C SER A 16 36.54 -5.34 26.72
N LEU A 17 35.78 -5.77 27.73
CA LEU A 17 34.88 -6.93 27.64
C LEU A 17 33.75 -6.71 26.64
N ILE A 18 33.15 -5.51 26.61
CA ILE A 18 32.11 -5.16 25.62
C ILE A 18 32.67 -5.19 24.20
N PHE A 19 33.87 -4.68 23.98
CA PHE A 19 34.52 -4.71 22.66
C PHE A 19 34.87 -6.14 22.22
N PHE A 20 35.39 -6.98 23.12
CA PHE A 20 35.66 -8.38 22.82
C PHE A 20 34.38 -9.15 22.50
N LEU A 21 33.31 -8.99 23.29
CA LEU A 21 32.04 -9.67 23.09
C LEU A 21 31.28 -9.19 21.84
N ARG A 22 31.45 -7.91 21.43
CA ARG A 22 30.92 -7.41 20.13
C ARG A 22 31.70 -7.94 18.93
N SER A 23 33.02 -8.17 19.06
CA SER A 23 33.84 -8.69 17.97
C SER A 23 33.63 -10.18 17.68
N SER A 24 33.01 -10.92 18.59
CA SER A 24 32.74 -12.35 18.45
C SER A 24 31.39 -12.72 17.81
N ASN A 25 30.56 -11.74 17.44
CA ASN A 25 29.32 -11.99 16.68
C ASN A 25 29.44 -11.47 15.25
N SER A 26 30.32 -12.09 14.47
CA SER A 26 30.21 -12.05 13.00
C SER A 26 29.35 -13.24 12.56
N TYR A 27 28.02 -13.07 12.63
CA TYR A 27 27.13 -13.96 11.88
C TYR A 27 27.33 -13.66 10.40
N SER A 28 27.95 -14.62 9.70
CA SER A 28 28.10 -14.61 8.27
C SER A 28 26.80 -15.12 7.66
N GLU A 29 25.83 -14.25 7.41
CA GLU A 29 24.69 -14.57 6.55
C GLU A 29 25.07 -14.31 5.09
N SER A 30 25.27 -15.39 4.34
CA SER A 30 25.28 -15.36 2.89
C SER A 30 23.88 -14.97 2.39
N PRO A 31 23.74 -14.08 1.40
CA PRO A 31 22.44 -13.73 0.85
C PRO A 31 21.90 -14.92 0.05
N VAL A 32 20.91 -15.61 0.60
CA VAL A 32 20.07 -16.52 -0.19
C VAL A 32 19.17 -15.65 -1.06
N ALA A 33 19.44 -15.63 -2.36
CA ALA A 33 18.53 -15.09 -3.34
C ALA A 33 17.24 -15.92 -3.30
N VAL A 34 16.19 -15.40 -2.67
CA VAL A 34 14.87 -16.01 -2.70
C VAL A 34 14.26 -15.74 -4.07
N SER A 35 13.96 -16.81 -4.81
CA SER A 35 13.24 -16.76 -6.09
C SER A 35 11.84 -16.18 -5.88
N PRO A 36 11.33 -15.28 -6.77
CA PRO A 36 10.01 -14.67 -6.65
C PRO A 36 8.82 -15.65 -6.61
N GLU A 37 9.02 -16.91 -7.00
CA GLU A 37 7.95 -17.91 -7.06
C GLU A 37 7.49 -18.43 -5.69
N ALA A 38 8.26 -18.21 -4.62
CA ALA A 38 7.93 -18.73 -3.29
C ALA A 38 6.96 -17.84 -2.46
N VAL A 39 6.57 -16.66 -2.95
CA VAL A 39 5.82 -15.63 -2.17
C VAL A 39 4.40 -15.39 -2.69
N ALA A 40 3.89 -16.27 -3.54
CA ALA A 40 2.52 -16.21 -4.06
C ALA A 40 1.73 -17.44 -3.58
N TYR A 41 0.55 -17.24 -2.99
CA TYR A 41 -0.22 -18.33 -2.37
C TYR A 41 -1.37 -18.85 -3.27
N ASP A 42 -1.67 -20.14 -3.13
CA ASP A 42 -2.87 -20.82 -3.66
C ASP A 42 -3.59 -21.51 -2.51
N VAL A 43 -4.92 -21.58 -2.54
CA VAL A 43 -5.70 -22.36 -1.56
C VAL A 43 -6.22 -23.61 -2.26
N SER A 44 -5.47 -24.70 -2.16
CA SER A 44 -6.01 -26.04 -2.38
C SER A 44 -5.35 -27.03 -1.42
N HIS A 45 -6.11 -27.44 -0.40
CA HIS A 45 -5.79 -28.60 0.41
C HIS A 45 -6.71 -29.74 -0.01
N GLU A 46 -6.16 -30.73 -0.69
CA GLU A 46 -6.55 -32.13 -0.52
C GLU A 46 -5.35 -33.04 -0.83
N THR A 47 -5.17 -34.04 0.03
CA THR A 47 -3.99 -34.90 0.13
C THR A 47 -4.31 -36.24 -0.54
N GLU A 48 -3.59 -36.62 -1.60
CA GLU A 48 -3.47 -38.03 -2.00
C GLU A 48 -2.00 -38.37 -2.33
N GLN A 49 -1.57 -39.53 -1.83
CA GLN A 49 -0.21 -40.05 -1.88
C GLN A 49 0.23 -40.52 -3.29
N PRO A 50 1.55 -40.61 -3.56
CA PRO A 50 2.06 -40.91 -4.90
C PRO A 50 2.16 -42.42 -5.15
N SER A 51 1.53 -42.89 -6.23
CA SER A 51 1.86 -44.17 -6.88
C SER A 51 2.47 -43.90 -8.25
N GLY A 52 3.71 -44.35 -8.45
CA GLY A 52 4.54 -43.98 -9.59
C GLY A 52 4.11 -44.57 -10.94
N GLN A 53 4.46 -43.83 -12.00
CA GLN A 53 4.79 -44.33 -13.33
C GLN A 53 5.65 -43.30 -14.10
N SER A 54 6.48 -43.84 -14.99
CA SER A 54 7.70 -43.35 -15.65
C SER A 54 7.68 -42.02 -16.40
N PRO A 55 8.85 -41.41 -16.70
CA PRO A 55 8.95 -40.09 -17.32
C PRO A 55 8.81 -40.16 -18.84
N SER A 56 7.76 -39.54 -19.39
CA SER A 56 7.73 -39.16 -20.80
C SER A 56 8.20 -37.72 -20.94
N GLN A 57 9.38 -37.57 -21.53
CA GLN A 57 9.93 -36.33 -22.01
C GLN A 57 9.00 -35.74 -23.08
N ASP A 58 8.47 -34.56 -22.82
CA ASP A 58 8.17 -33.56 -23.86
C ASP A 58 8.51 -32.20 -23.28
N ALA A 59 9.81 -31.89 -23.28
CA ALA A 59 10.29 -30.53 -23.03
C ALA A 59 9.99 -29.70 -24.30
N GLY A 60 8.70 -29.40 -24.49
CA GLY A 60 8.25 -28.44 -25.47
C GLY A 60 8.98 -27.13 -25.22
N SER A 61 9.75 -26.68 -26.20
CA SER A 61 10.40 -25.38 -26.23
C SER A 61 9.35 -24.27 -26.09
N GLN A 62 9.07 -23.86 -24.86
CA GLN A 62 8.17 -22.75 -24.57
C GLN A 62 8.83 -21.46 -25.04
N GLN A 63 8.28 -20.87 -26.09
CA GLN A 63 8.71 -19.57 -26.60
C GLN A 63 8.29 -18.50 -25.58
N GLN A 64 9.27 -17.76 -25.04
CA GLN A 64 8.95 -16.63 -24.16
C GLN A 64 8.20 -15.55 -24.95
N PRO A 65 7.15 -14.93 -24.37
CA PRO A 65 6.49 -13.79 -24.98
C PRO A 65 7.51 -12.68 -25.22
N LEU A 66 7.56 -12.13 -26.44
CA LEU A 66 8.33 -10.93 -26.72
C LEU A 66 7.82 -9.81 -25.78
N LYS A 67 8.70 -9.29 -24.93
CA LYS A 67 8.41 -8.03 -24.21
C LYS A 67 8.07 -6.98 -25.27
N GLN A 68 7.01 -6.21 -25.02
CA GLN A 68 6.64 -5.11 -25.91
C GLN A 68 7.86 -4.21 -26.15
N PRO A 69 7.99 -3.62 -27.36
CA PRO A 69 9.07 -2.67 -27.61
C PRO A 69 9.00 -1.52 -26.59
N PRO A 70 10.15 -0.94 -26.20
CA PRO A 70 10.15 0.17 -25.28
C PRO A 70 9.32 1.33 -25.85
N PRO A 71 8.62 2.08 -24.98
CA PRO A 71 7.80 3.20 -25.42
C PRO A 71 8.67 4.26 -26.11
N PRO A 72 8.14 4.96 -27.12
CA PRO A 72 8.88 6.01 -27.80
C PRO A 72 9.28 7.13 -26.81
N PRO A 73 10.32 7.93 -27.12
CA PRO A 73 10.70 9.06 -26.26
C PRO A 73 9.59 10.09 -26.03
N SER A 74 8.58 10.14 -26.92
CA SER A 74 7.40 11.00 -26.82
C SER A 74 6.25 10.42 -26.00
N ALA A 75 6.39 9.19 -25.49
CA ALA A 75 5.34 8.54 -24.72
C ALA A 75 5.01 9.32 -23.46
N SER A 76 3.72 9.41 -23.18
CA SER A 76 3.17 10.00 -21.97
C SER A 76 3.65 9.26 -20.72
N LEU A 77 3.54 9.91 -19.57
CA LEU A 77 3.88 9.29 -18.28
C LEU A 77 3.06 8.00 -18.01
N PRO A 78 1.73 7.97 -18.21
CA PRO A 78 0.96 6.74 -18.06
C PRO A 78 1.44 5.59 -18.94
N GLU A 79 1.77 5.85 -20.22
CA GLU A 79 2.27 4.82 -21.14
C GLU A 79 3.61 4.24 -20.66
N ARG A 80 4.53 5.08 -20.19
CA ARG A 80 5.81 4.63 -19.63
C ARG A 80 5.62 3.86 -18.33
N LEU A 81 4.70 4.27 -17.47
CA LEU A 81 4.39 3.53 -16.24
C LEU A 81 3.78 2.15 -16.56
N ARG A 82 2.81 2.07 -17.48
CA ARG A 82 2.22 0.80 -17.94
C ARG A 82 3.28 -0.14 -18.52
N TYR A 83 4.26 0.40 -19.25
CA TYR A 83 5.37 -0.38 -19.78
C TYR A 83 6.27 -0.97 -18.68
N HIS A 84 6.63 -0.17 -17.68
CA HIS A 84 7.53 -0.60 -16.60
C HIS A 84 6.86 -1.44 -15.52
N PHE A 85 5.56 -1.24 -15.32
CA PHE A 85 4.74 -1.95 -14.33
C PHE A 85 3.54 -2.59 -15.04
N PRO A 86 3.77 -3.65 -15.84
CA PRO A 86 2.71 -4.29 -16.59
C PRO A 86 1.70 -4.93 -15.64
N TYR A 87 0.42 -4.71 -15.93
CA TYR A 87 -0.67 -5.31 -15.19
C TYR A 87 -0.95 -6.73 -15.72
N ASN A 88 -1.09 -7.69 -14.81
CA ASN A 88 -1.57 -9.03 -15.13
C ASN A 88 -2.68 -9.41 -14.15
N LEU A 89 -3.91 -9.44 -14.63
CA LEU A 89 -5.08 -9.80 -13.84
C LEU A 89 -5.01 -11.25 -13.33
N GLU A 90 -4.50 -12.19 -14.13
CA GLU A 90 -4.43 -13.60 -13.75
C GLU A 90 -3.31 -13.90 -12.72
N ALA A 91 -2.41 -12.94 -12.47
CA ALA A 91 -1.39 -13.09 -11.44
C ALA A 91 -2.00 -13.16 -10.04
N LYS A 92 -1.29 -13.75 -9.09
CA LYS A 92 -1.69 -13.78 -7.67
C LYS A 92 -1.42 -12.44 -7.00
N PHE A 93 -2.19 -12.13 -5.95
CA PHE A 93 -1.82 -11.02 -5.06
C PHE A 93 -0.46 -11.29 -4.42
N PRO A 94 0.48 -10.33 -4.45
CA PRO A 94 1.74 -10.46 -3.74
C PRO A 94 1.51 -10.51 -2.22
N ALA A 95 2.14 -11.47 -1.51
CA ALA A 95 2.02 -11.60 -0.05
C ALA A 95 2.96 -10.63 0.69
N TYR A 96 2.84 -9.33 0.41
CA TYR A 96 3.57 -8.26 1.09
C TYR A 96 2.60 -7.35 1.83
N ILE A 97 2.98 -6.91 3.03
CA ILE A 97 2.32 -5.82 3.77
C ILE A 97 3.34 -4.69 3.91
N TRP A 98 2.96 -3.50 3.45
CA TRP A 98 3.78 -2.30 3.46
C TRP A 98 3.19 -1.29 4.43
N GLN A 99 4.01 -0.80 5.35
CA GLN A 99 3.71 0.40 6.13
C GLN A 99 4.90 1.36 6.01
N THR A 100 4.72 2.63 6.35
CA THR A 100 5.81 3.61 6.42
C THR A 100 5.75 4.35 7.74
N TRP A 101 6.91 4.61 8.34
CA TRP A 101 7.00 5.40 9.57
C TRP A 101 8.37 6.06 9.70
N LYS A 102 8.55 6.87 10.74
CA LYS A 102 9.85 7.52 11.01
C LYS A 102 10.97 6.52 11.26
N TYR A 103 10.64 5.42 11.93
CA TYR A 103 11.60 4.41 12.38
C TYR A 103 11.06 3.01 12.14
N THR A 104 11.97 2.05 12.02
CA THR A 104 11.60 0.62 11.99
C THR A 104 11.12 0.14 13.36
N PRO A 105 10.30 -0.93 13.42
CA PRO A 105 9.92 -1.57 14.68
C PRO A 105 11.11 -2.03 15.51
N ALA A 106 12.28 -2.32 14.93
CA ALA A 106 13.46 -2.68 15.72
C ALA A 106 14.11 -1.47 16.45
N SER A 107 13.77 -0.24 16.07
CA SER A 107 14.36 0.97 16.63
C SER A 107 13.89 1.23 18.06
N VAL A 108 14.80 1.74 18.90
CA VAL A 108 14.48 2.24 20.24
C VAL A 108 13.61 3.50 20.22
N TRP A 109 13.55 4.19 19.07
CA TRP A 109 12.76 5.40 18.85
C TRP A 109 11.40 5.12 18.22
N PHE A 110 11.09 3.85 17.94
CA PHE A 110 9.75 3.48 17.48
C PHE A 110 8.75 3.71 18.61
N ASP A 111 7.62 4.34 18.26
CA ASP A 111 6.59 4.69 19.22
C ASP A 111 6.02 3.43 19.88
N ARG A 112 5.92 3.45 21.20
CA ARG A 112 5.38 2.30 21.94
C ARG A 112 3.89 2.15 21.74
N ASP A 113 3.19 3.26 21.48
CA ASP A 113 1.74 3.26 21.35
C ASP A 113 1.30 2.65 20.01
N LEU A 114 2.18 2.63 18.99
CA LEU A 114 1.95 2.00 17.67
C LEU A 114 2.29 0.51 17.61
N ARG A 115 2.85 -0.07 18.69
CA ARG A 115 3.37 -1.45 18.68
C ARG A 115 2.30 -2.49 18.45
N LYS A 116 1.11 -2.27 19.01
CA LYS A 116 0.03 -3.26 18.93
C LYS A 116 -0.59 -3.25 17.53
N GLN A 117 -0.81 -2.07 16.99
CA GLN A 117 -1.30 -1.80 15.66
C GLN A 117 -0.37 -2.44 14.62
N GLU A 118 0.91 -2.09 14.64
CA GLU A 118 1.94 -2.64 13.75
C GLU A 118 2.05 -4.18 13.86
N ALA A 119 2.14 -4.73 15.08
CA ALA A 119 2.31 -6.16 15.28
C ALA A 119 1.09 -6.97 14.82
N SER A 120 -0.13 -6.43 14.92
CA SER A 120 -1.37 -7.11 14.51
C SER A 120 -1.31 -7.61 13.05
N TRP A 121 -0.65 -6.85 12.18
CA TRP A 121 -0.48 -7.21 10.77
C TRP A 121 0.39 -8.46 10.60
N THR A 122 1.48 -8.59 11.36
CA THR A 122 2.31 -9.80 11.34
C THR A 122 1.63 -10.97 12.03
N ASP A 123 1.00 -10.73 13.18
CA ASP A 123 0.38 -11.79 13.98
C ASP A 123 -0.79 -12.46 13.24
N LEU A 124 -1.62 -11.69 12.52
CA LEU A 124 -2.74 -12.21 11.74
C LEU A 124 -2.37 -12.69 10.34
N ASN A 125 -1.20 -12.31 9.83
CA ASN A 125 -0.76 -12.66 8.47
C ASN A 125 0.64 -13.30 8.48
N PRO A 126 0.84 -14.44 9.16
CA PRO A 126 2.17 -15.04 9.36
C PRO A 126 2.86 -15.47 8.06
N ASN A 127 2.10 -15.61 6.97
CA ASN A 127 2.61 -15.98 5.64
C ASN A 127 2.95 -14.75 4.77
N PHE A 128 2.75 -13.53 5.27
CA PHE A 128 3.07 -12.30 4.56
C PHE A 128 4.43 -11.77 5.00
N VAL A 129 5.13 -11.13 4.06
CA VAL A 129 6.31 -10.34 4.39
C VAL A 129 5.86 -8.95 4.80
N HIS A 130 5.91 -8.68 6.11
CA HIS A 130 5.59 -7.36 6.67
C HIS A 130 6.84 -6.45 6.68
N GLN A 131 6.71 -5.25 6.08
CA GLN A 131 7.80 -4.28 5.96
C GLN A 131 7.32 -2.88 6.37
N VAL A 132 7.93 -2.35 7.43
CA VAL A 132 7.82 -0.94 7.80
C VAL A 132 9.01 -0.17 7.22
N ILE A 133 8.75 0.63 6.19
CA ILE A 133 9.78 1.42 5.52
C ILE A 133 10.05 2.71 6.30
N PRO A 134 11.27 2.95 6.79
CA PRO A 134 11.57 4.18 7.53
C PRO A 134 11.74 5.39 6.60
N ASP A 135 11.45 6.59 7.11
CA ASP A 135 11.56 7.86 6.38
C ASP A 135 12.95 8.11 5.75
N ASP A 136 14.01 7.64 6.40
CA ASP A 136 15.38 7.78 5.87
C ASP A 136 15.66 6.88 4.65
N THR A 137 14.82 5.86 4.44
CA THR A 137 15.02 4.81 3.43
C THR A 137 14.01 4.92 2.29
N VAL A 138 12.80 5.46 2.55
CA VAL A 138 11.70 5.54 1.58
C VAL A 138 12.14 6.15 0.24
N ARG A 139 12.92 7.23 0.28
CA ARG A 139 13.44 7.90 -0.93
C ARG A 139 14.33 6.98 -1.78
N TYR A 140 15.19 6.18 -1.14
CA TYR A 140 16.09 5.27 -1.85
C TYR A 140 15.33 4.10 -2.47
N LEU A 141 14.30 3.61 -1.79
CA LEU A 141 13.38 2.62 -2.36
C LEU A 141 12.68 3.17 -3.60
N ILE A 142 12.12 4.39 -3.54
CA ILE A 142 11.50 5.03 -4.71
C ILE A 142 12.50 5.19 -5.85
N LYS A 143 13.73 5.66 -5.56
CA LYS A 143 14.79 5.77 -6.57
C LYS A 143 15.11 4.42 -7.23
N TYR A 144 15.12 3.34 -6.46
CA TYR A 144 15.37 2.00 -6.97
C TYR A 144 14.22 1.51 -7.86
N LEU A 145 12.98 1.68 -7.43
CA LEU A 145 11.79 1.20 -8.16
C LEU A 145 11.51 2.02 -9.43
N TYR A 146 11.73 3.34 -9.39
CA TYR A 146 11.35 4.27 -10.45
C TYR A 146 12.54 4.86 -11.21
N GLY A 147 13.70 4.21 -11.18
CA GLY A 147 14.92 4.69 -11.86
C GLY A 147 14.73 4.93 -13.36
N SER A 148 13.81 4.21 -14.01
CA SER A 148 13.46 4.38 -15.43
C SER A 148 12.41 5.45 -15.72
N VAL A 149 11.79 6.01 -14.68
CA VAL A 149 10.76 7.06 -14.77
C VAL A 149 11.14 8.20 -13.78
N PRO A 150 12.21 8.95 -14.07
CA PRO A 150 12.83 9.88 -13.11
C PRO A 150 11.90 11.00 -12.64
N GLU A 151 10.87 11.34 -13.41
CA GLU A 151 9.85 12.34 -13.05
C GLU A 151 9.10 11.96 -11.76
N VAL A 152 8.90 10.67 -11.50
CA VAL A 152 8.26 10.18 -10.27
C VAL A 152 9.13 10.48 -9.05
N LEU A 153 10.44 10.21 -9.14
CA LEU A 153 11.37 10.54 -8.06
C LEU A 153 11.50 12.06 -7.88
N GLU A 154 11.52 12.82 -8.98
CA GLU A 154 11.55 14.29 -8.93
C GLU A 154 10.31 14.86 -8.23
N ALA A 155 9.12 14.33 -8.52
CA ALA A 155 7.89 14.70 -7.84
C ALA A 155 7.96 14.35 -6.36
N PHE A 156 8.35 13.11 -6.01
CA PHE A 156 8.48 12.69 -4.61
C PHE A 156 9.44 13.59 -3.81
N ASP A 157 10.56 13.99 -4.41
CA ASP A 157 11.53 14.90 -3.80
C ASP A 157 10.97 16.33 -3.64
N ALA A 158 10.08 16.76 -4.54
CA ALA A 158 9.49 18.10 -4.54
C ALA A 158 8.33 18.27 -3.55
N LEU A 159 7.69 17.20 -3.10
CA LEU A 159 6.61 17.27 -2.11
C LEU A 159 7.12 17.89 -0.79
N PRO A 160 6.50 18.98 -0.30
CA PRO A 160 7.06 19.77 0.80
C PRO A 160 6.78 19.23 2.20
N LEU A 161 5.77 18.37 2.36
CA LEU A 161 5.28 17.86 3.64
C LEU A 161 5.40 16.33 3.66
N ALA A 162 5.70 15.77 4.83
CA ALA A 162 5.84 14.33 4.97
C ALA A 162 4.52 13.56 4.73
N VAL A 163 3.36 14.13 5.13
CA VAL A 163 2.04 13.52 4.85
C VAL A 163 1.79 13.33 3.35
N LEU A 164 2.17 14.32 2.53
CA LEU A 164 2.06 14.22 1.06
C LEU A 164 2.95 13.10 0.52
N LYS A 165 4.13 12.92 1.11
CA LYS A 165 5.06 11.85 0.72
C LYS A 165 4.55 10.48 1.13
N ALA A 166 3.94 10.35 2.31
CA ALA A 166 3.31 9.11 2.76
C ALA A 166 2.14 8.73 1.85
N ASP A 167 1.26 9.69 1.56
CA ASP A 167 0.17 9.51 0.58
C ASP A 167 0.69 9.07 -0.79
N PHE A 168 1.77 9.67 -1.28
CA PHE A 168 2.31 9.26 -2.58
C PHE A 168 3.01 7.90 -2.51
N PHE A 169 3.74 7.62 -1.42
CA PHE A 169 4.47 6.37 -1.22
C PHE A 169 3.57 5.14 -1.29
N ARG A 170 2.37 5.19 -0.68
CA ARG A 170 1.44 4.04 -0.72
C ARG A 170 1.04 3.64 -2.13
N TYR A 171 0.80 4.61 -3.01
CA TYR A 171 0.47 4.32 -4.41
C TYR A 171 1.69 3.80 -5.17
N LEU A 172 2.87 4.37 -4.89
CA LEU A 172 4.12 3.97 -5.54
C LEU A 172 4.53 2.53 -5.18
N VAL A 173 4.48 2.17 -3.90
CA VAL A 173 4.88 0.82 -3.48
C VAL A 173 3.91 -0.23 -4.02
N LEU A 174 2.60 0.04 -3.98
CA LEU A 174 1.59 -0.86 -4.55
C LEU A 174 1.70 -0.95 -6.08
N LEU A 175 1.97 0.15 -6.77
CA LEU A 175 2.13 0.11 -8.23
C LEU A 175 3.30 -0.81 -8.60
N ALA A 176 4.43 -0.63 -7.93
CA ALA A 176 5.65 -1.35 -8.25
C ALA A 176 5.71 -2.79 -7.73
N ARG A 177 5.04 -3.10 -6.61
CA ARG A 177 5.18 -4.39 -5.92
C ARG A 177 3.86 -5.09 -5.61
N GLY A 178 2.73 -4.42 -5.73
CA GLY A 178 1.44 -4.91 -5.23
C GLY A 178 1.48 -5.24 -3.74
N GLY A 179 0.56 -6.09 -3.33
CA GLY A 179 0.35 -6.50 -1.93
C GLY A 179 -0.63 -5.58 -1.22
N VAL A 180 -0.45 -5.44 0.09
CA VAL A 180 -1.26 -4.59 0.95
C VAL A 180 -0.42 -3.41 1.40
N TYR A 181 -0.96 -2.20 1.32
CA TYR A 181 -0.46 -1.07 2.08
C TYR A 181 -1.42 -0.79 3.23
N SER A 182 -0.89 -0.44 4.40
CA SER A 182 -1.68 0.16 5.47
C SER A 182 -0.91 1.24 6.24
N ASP A 183 -1.58 2.29 6.71
CA ASP A 183 -0.99 3.30 7.60
C ASP A 183 -0.56 2.64 8.94
N ILE A 184 0.41 3.22 9.64
CA ILE A 184 1.06 2.58 10.80
C ILE A 184 0.16 2.48 12.04
N ASP A 185 -0.83 3.39 12.16
CA ASP A 185 -1.80 3.51 13.24
C ASP A 185 -3.08 2.72 12.96
N THR A 186 -2.94 1.61 12.23
CA THR A 186 -4.03 0.69 11.90
C THR A 186 -3.85 -0.67 12.55
N THR A 187 -4.95 -1.23 13.03
CA THR A 187 -4.99 -2.59 13.57
C THR A 187 -5.69 -3.50 12.57
N ALA A 188 -5.03 -4.57 12.15
CA ALA A 188 -5.70 -5.67 11.48
C ALA A 188 -6.62 -6.39 12.48
N LEU A 189 -7.91 -6.49 12.14
CA LEU A 189 -8.90 -7.24 12.90
C LEU A 189 -9.10 -8.65 12.35
N LYS A 190 -8.82 -8.84 11.06
CA LYS A 190 -8.87 -10.13 10.36
C LYS A 190 -7.67 -10.33 9.44
N PRO A 191 -7.29 -11.60 9.18
CA PRO A 191 -6.31 -11.91 8.13
C PRO A 191 -6.74 -11.34 6.78
N VAL A 192 -5.79 -10.86 5.99
CA VAL A 192 -6.01 -10.32 4.63
C VAL A 192 -6.68 -11.37 3.73
N LEU A 193 -6.36 -12.66 3.94
CA LEU A 193 -6.94 -13.76 3.19
C LEU A 193 -8.46 -13.92 3.41
N ASP A 194 -8.98 -13.37 4.51
CA ASP A 194 -10.38 -13.49 4.90
C ASP A 194 -11.22 -12.29 4.47
N TRP A 195 -10.62 -11.27 3.82
CA TRP A 195 -11.33 -10.06 3.38
C TRP A 195 -12.30 -10.32 2.22
N LEU A 196 -12.05 -11.36 1.43
CA LEU A 196 -12.88 -11.75 0.30
C LEU A 196 -13.50 -13.12 0.57
N PRO A 197 -14.76 -13.36 0.16
CA PRO A 197 -15.37 -14.65 0.37
C PRO A 197 -14.70 -15.72 -0.49
N ASN A 198 -14.57 -16.93 0.05
CA ASN A 198 -13.98 -18.08 -0.64
C ASN A 198 -14.74 -18.50 -1.92
N THR A 199 -15.96 -18.01 -2.11
CA THR A 199 -16.76 -18.23 -3.33
C THR A 199 -16.35 -17.33 -4.49
N LEU A 200 -15.56 -16.28 -4.24
CA LEU A 200 -15.10 -15.35 -5.26
C LEU A 200 -13.83 -15.87 -5.93
N ASP A 201 -13.83 -15.93 -7.26
CA ASP A 201 -12.65 -16.27 -8.03
C ASP A 201 -11.62 -15.12 -7.98
N LEU A 202 -10.59 -15.30 -7.15
CA LEU A 202 -9.52 -14.32 -6.93
C LEU A 202 -8.66 -14.06 -8.18
N SER A 203 -8.68 -14.95 -9.18
CA SER A 203 -8.02 -14.69 -10.48
C SER A 203 -8.70 -13.54 -11.24
N THR A 204 -9.95 -13.24 -10.92
CA THR A 204 -10.72 -12.14 -11.52
C THR A 204 -10.69 -10.84 -10.71
N VAL A 205 -9.92 -10.80 -9.60
CA VAL A 205 -9.84 -9.64 -8.71
C VAL A 205 -8.43 -9.08 -8.77
N GLY A 206 -8.27 -7.83 -9.18
CA GLY A 206 -7.02 -7.09 -9.27
C GLY A 206 -6.76 -6.11 -8.13
N PHE A 207 -7.83 -5.73 -7.43
CA PHE A 207 -7.82 -4.64 -6.47
C PHE A 207 -8.90 -4.84 -5.41
N VAL A 208 -8.58 -4.49 -4.16
CA VAL A 208 -9.54 -4.43 -3.06
C VAL A 208 -9.38 -3.10 -2.34
N VAL A 209 -10.49 -2.38 -2.19
CA VAL A 209 -10.56 -1.09 -1.51
C VAL A 209 -11.83 -1.04 -0.67
N GLY A 210 -11.79 -0.38 0.49
CA GLY A 210 -12.98 -0.15 1.32
C GLY A 210 -13.53 1.25 1.17
N ILE A 211 -14.77 1.45 1.61
CA ILE A 211 -15.31 2.79 1.86
C ILE A 211 -14.73 3.31 3.18
N GLU A 212 -14.21 4.54 3.20
CA GLU A 212 -13.76 5.24 4.41
C GLU A 212 -14.87 6.12 4.98
N ALA A 213 -15.59 6.82 4.10
CA ALA A 213 -16.65 7.73 4.50
C ALA A 213 -17.81 7.70 3.50
N ASP A 214 -19.03 7.66 4.04
CA ASP A 214 -20.29 7.74 3.31
C ASP A 214 -21.27 8.68 4.07
N PRO A 215 -20.96 9.98 4.16
CA PRO A 215 -21.76 10.94 4.91
C PRO A 215 -23.11 11.24 4.24
N ASP A 216 -24.17 10.58 4.71
CA ASP A 216 -25.55 10.87 4.27
C ASP A 216 -26.18 12.04 5.04
N ARG A 217 -25.65 13.25 4.81
CA ARG A 217 -26.11 14.49 5.45
C ARG A 217 -26.01 15.70 4.52
N PRO A 218 -26.94 16.68 4.56
CA PRO A 218 -26.93 17.82 3.63
C PRO A 218 -25.65 18.68 3.66
N ASP A 219 -24.95 18.73 4.79
CA ASP A 219 -23.72 19.50 5.00
C ASP A 219 -22.45 18.64 4.88
N TRP A 220 -22.53 17.47 4.22
CA TRP A 220 -21.37 16.58 4.06
C TRP A 220 -20.16 17.30 3.46
N ALA A 221 -20.39 18.22 2.52
CA ALA A 221 -19.35 18.92 1.77
C ALA A 221 -18.54 19.92 2.63
N ASP A 222 -18.99 20.23 3.84
CA ASP A 222 -18.23 21.05 4.79
C ASP A 222 -17.14 20.24 5.51
N TRP A 223 -17.29 18.91 5.55
CA TRP A 223 -16.47 18.00 6.36
C TRP A 223 -15.71 16.96 5.54
N TYR A 224 -16.25 16.59 4.38
CA TYR A 224 -15.74 15.54 3.50
C TYR A 224 -15.56 16.10 2.10
N SER A 225 -14.56 15.59 1.39
CA SER A 225 -14.24 16.04 0.03
C SER A 225 -15.16 15.43 -1.02
N ARG A 226 -15.70 14.23 -0.77
CA ARG A 226 -16.61 13.53 -1.69
C ARG A 226 -17.77 12.91 -0.91
N ARG A 227 -18.91 12.70 -1.59
CA ARG A 227 -20.12 12.14 -0.97
C ARG A 227 -19.94 10.67 -0.54
N VAL A 228 -19.10 9.93 -1.27
CA VAL A 228 -18.46 8.68 -0.83
C VAL A 228 -16.96 8.86 -1.01
N GLN A 229 -16.16 8.46 -0.03
CA GLN A 229 -14.71 8.41 -0.12
C GLN A 229 -14.23 6.97 0.02
N PHE A 230 -13.39 6.54 -0.90
CA PHE A 230 -12.68 5.26 -0.77
C PHE A 230 -11.49 5.42 0.18
N CYS A 231 -11.27 4.40 1.00
CA CYS A 231 -10.14 4.31 1.90
C CYS A 231 -8.84 4.29 1.10
N GLN A 232 -7.96 5.24 1.43
CA GLN A 232 -6.60 5.27 0.88
C GLN A 232 -5.55 4.78 1.88
N TRP A 233 -5.87 4.73 3.17
CA TRP A 233 -4.93 4.37 4.21
C TRP A 233 -4.82 2.84 4.39
N THR A 234 -5.71 2.04 3.79
CA THR A 234 -5.53 0.59 3.57
C THR A 234 -6.01 0.19 2.18
N ILE A 235 -5.14 -0.48 1.43
CA ILE A 235 -5.41 -0.87 0.03
C ILE A 235 -4.73 -2.23 -0.24
N GLN A 236 -5.41 -3.13 -0.94
CA GLN A 236 -4.79 -4.34 -1.52
C GLN A 236 -4.80 -4.27 -3.05
N SER A 237 -3.68 -4.57 -3.69
CA SER A 237 -3.54 -4.45 -5.14
C SER A 237 -2.57 -5.46 -5.76
N LYS A 238 -2.84 -5.88 -6.99
CA LYS A 238 -1.82 -6.47 -7.86
C LYS A 238 -0.96 -5.36 -8.47
N SER A 239 0.33 -5.65 -8.67
CA SER A 239 1.27 -4.69 -9.29
C SER A 239 0.78 -4.26 -10.68
N GLY A 240 1.00 -2.99 -11.02
CA GLY A 240 0.64 -2.43 -12.33
C GLY A 240 -0.82 -2.01 -12.51
N HIS A 241 -1.70 -2.19 -11.51
CA HIS A 241 -3.13 -1.94 -11.67
C HIS A 241 -3.45 -0.52 -12.21
N PRO A 242 -4.40 -0.37 -13.18
CA PRO A 242 -4.72 0.91 -13.81
C PRO A 242 -5.04 2.08 -12.88
N ILE A 243 -5.79 1.83 -11.80
CA ILE A 243 -6.08 2.86 -10.78
C ILE A 243 -4.77 3.48 -10.23
N LEU A 244 -3.76 2.65 -9.98
CA LEU A 244 -2.46 3.11 -9.47
C LEU A 244 -1.66 3.85 -10.52
N ILE A 245 -1.74 3.44 -11.79
CA ILE A 245 -1.14 4.17 -12.91
C ILE A 245 -1.73 5.59 -12.97
N ASP A 246 -3.04 5.73 -12.86
CA ASP A 246 -3.73 7.02 -12.94
C ASP A 246 -3.33 7.95 -11.77
N ILE A 247 -3.48 7.51 -10.52
CA ILE A 247 -3.16 8.36 -9.36
C ILE A 247 -1.67 8.72 -9.28
N VAL A 248 -0.76 7.78 -9.61
CA VAL A 248 0.68 8.07 -9.64
C VAL A 248 1.00 9.09 -10.74
N SER A 249 0.38 8.95 -11.91
CA SER A 249 0.56 9.91 -13.01
C SER A 249 0.05 11.29 -12.63
N TYR A 250 -1.16 11.36 -12.06
CA TYR A 250 -1.79 12.60 -11.60
C TYR A 250 -0.91 13.33 -10.57
N ILE A 251 -0.54 12.66 -9.47
CA ILE A 251 0.29 13.26 -8.42
C ILE A 251 1.62 13.71 -8.99
N THR A 252 2.27 12.89 -9.83
CA THR A 252 3.56 13.25 -10.45
C THR A 252 3.45 14.53 -11.27
N GLN A 253 2.50 14.57 -12.21
CA GLN A 253 2.33 15.69 -13.14
C GLN A 253 1.92 16.97 -12.39
N GLU A 254 0.99 16.85 -11.44
CA GLU A 254 0.50 17.99 -10.68
C GLU A 254 1.58 18.53 -9.72
N THR A 255 2.37 17.65 -9.10
CA THR A 255 3.54 18.06 -8.31
C THR A 255 4.51 18.89 -9.16
N LEU A 256 4.89 18.39 -10.33
CA LEU A 256 5.87 19.06 -11.20
C LEU A 256 5.33 20.37 -11.77
N ARG A 257 4.03 20.42 -12.09
CA ARG A 257 3.34 21.65 -12.48
C ARG A 257 3.40 22.69 -11.36
N MET A 258 3.04 22.31 -10.13
CA MET A 258 3.09 23.20 -8.96
C MET A 258 4.51 23.63 -8.61
N LYS A 259 5.49 22.73 -8.72
CA LYS A 259 6.92 23.02 -8.55
C LYS A 259 7.37 24.10 -9.53
N LYS A 260 7.07 23.93 -10.82
CA LYS A 260 7.40 24.90 -11.88
C LYS A 260 6.72 26.25 -11.66
N ALA A 261 5.51 26.25 -11.11
CA ALA A 261 4.76 27.46 -10.77
C ALA A 261 5.19 28.12 -9.43
N GLY A 262 6.08 27.49 -8.65
CA GLY A 262 6.49 28.01 -7.34
C GLY A 262 5.39 27.96 -6.26
N ILE A 263 4.41 27.06 -6.43
CA ILE A 263 3.25 26.92 -5.53
C ILE A 263 3.58 26.03 -4.33
N LEU A 264 4.45 25.03 -4.51
CA LEU A 264 4.87 24.13 -3.42
C LEU A 264 5.69 24.91 -2.39
N LYS A 265 5.06 25.23 -1.25
CA LYS A 265 5.69 25.93 -0.12
C LYS A 265 5.65 25.05 1.12
N LYS A 266 6.70 25.14 1.95
CA LYS A 266 6.68 24.54 3.29
C LYS A 266 5.72 25.33 4.19
N GLY A 267 4.73 24.67 4.77
CA GLY A 267 3.71 25.29 5.63
C GLY A 267 2.29 24.84 5.29
N LYS A 268 1.36 25.06 6.24
CA LYS A 268 -0.01 24.53 6.26
C LYS A 268 -0.71 24.58 4.89
N MET A 269 -1.07 23.40 4.40
CA MET A 269 -1.78 23.14 3.16
C MET A 269 -3.09 22.40 3.49
N ASP A 270 -3.92 22.96 4.38
CA ASP A 270 -5.05 22.22 4.98
C ASP A 270 -6.04 21.67 3.93
N LYS A 271 -6.42 22.46 2.91
CA LYS A 271 -7.37 22.02 1.86
C LYS A 271 -6.69 21.44 0.61
N THR A 272 -5.41 21.74 0.37
CA THR A 272 -4.71 21.26 -0.81
C THR A 272 -4.17 19.84 -0.64
N ILE A 273 -3.88 19.36 0.58
CA ILE A 273 -3.43 17.97 0.80
C ILE A 273 -4.51 16.97 0.35
N VAL A 274 -5.74 17.17 0.83
CA VAL A 274 -6.86 16.26 0.59
C VAL A 274 -7.21 16.17 -0.91
N GLU A 275 -7.18 17.31 -1.60
CA GLU A 275 -7.48 17.43 -3.04
C GLU A 275 -6.28 17.12 -3.96
N PHE A 276 -5.12 16.74 -3.42
CA PHE A 276 -3.89 16.54 -4.20
C PHE A 276 -3.34 15.12 -4.08
N THR A 277 -2.93 14.70 -2.89
CA THR A 277 -2.41 13.33 -2.66
C THR A 277 -3.36 12.49 -1.83
N GLY A 278 -4.30 13.14 -1.14
CA GLY A 278 -5.20 12.54 -0.19
C GLY A 278 -6.48 11.92 -0.78
N PRO A 279 -7.52 11.74 0.05
CA PRO A 279 -8.63 10.84 -0.27
C PRO A 279 -9.51 11.34 -1.42
N ALA A 280 -9.50 12.63 -1.73
CA ALA A 280 -10.31 13.17 -2.83
C ALA A 280 -9.72 12.80 -4.20
N ALA A 281 -8.43 13.06 -4.40
CA ALA A 281 -7.73 12.69 -5.62
C ALA A 281 -7.73 11.16 -5.85
N TRP A 282 -7.59 10.41 -4.76
CA TRP A 282 -7.72 8.95 -4.73
C TRP A 282 -9.11 8.48 -5.17
N THR A 283 -10.15 9.00 -4.53
CA THR A 283 -11.54 8.63 -4.85
C THR A 283 -11.86 8.93 -6.31
N ASP A 284 -11.42 10.09 -6.82
CA ASP A 284 -11.62 10.45 -8.21
C ASP A 284 -10.86 9.50 -9.17
N ALA A 285 -9.69 8.98 -8.78
CA ALA A 285 -8.95 7.99 -9.59
C ALA A 285 -9.70 6.66 -9.72
N VAL A 286 -10.32 6.20 -8.62
CA VAL A 286 -11.15 4.99 -8.62
C VAL A 286 -12.38 5.19 -9.52
N PHE A 287 -13.09 6.31 -9.40
CA PHE A 287 -14.24 6.61 -10.27
C PHE A 287 -13.84 6.83 -11.73
N ARG A 288 -12.68 7.44 -12.01
CA ARG A 288 -12.16 7.54 -13.38
C ARG A 288 -11.99 6.16 -13.99
N TYR A 289 -11.39 5.22 -13.25
CA TYR A 289 -11.23 3.84 -13.71
C TYR A 289 -12.58 3.19 -14.04
N PHE A 290 -13.56 3.25 -13.13
CA PHE A 290 -14.90 2.66 -13.34
C PHE A 290 -15.66 3.21 -14.54
N ASN A 291 -15.31 4.41 -14.99
CA ASN A 291 -15.96 5.08 -16.11
C ASN A 291 -15.06 5.20 -17.35
N ASP A 292 -13.92 4.49 -17.36
CA ASP A 292 -12.98 4.56 -18.47
C ASP A 292 -13.35 3.55 -19.58
N PRO A 293 -13.65 4.03 -20.81
CA PRO A 293 -13.97 3.17 -21.94
C PRO A 293 -12.79 2.30 -22.42
N GLU A 294 -11.55 2.54 -21.97
CA GLU A 294 -10.40 1.65 -22.21
C GLU A 294 -10.58 0.31 -21.46
N TYR A 295 -11.25 0.33 -20.30
CA TYR A 295 -11.41 -0.84 -19.44
C TYR A 295 -12.84 -1.41 -19.44
N PHE A 296 -13.84 -0.57 -19.70
CA PHE A 296 -15.25 -0.95 -19.64
C PHE A 296 -15.95 -0.74 -20.98
N SER A 297 -16.77 -1.72 -21.38
CA SER A 297 -17.64 -1.58 -22.56
C SER A 297 -18.84 -0.71 -22.20
N ILE A 298 -18.77 0.59 -22.51
CA ILE A 298 -19.86 1.55 -22.28
C ILE A 298 -20.72 1.63 -23.55
N GLU A 299 -22.01 1.32 -23.43
CA GLU A 299 -22.93 1.35 -24.58
C GLU A 299 -23.01 2.77 -25.20
N PRO A 300 -22.94 2.91 -26.54
CA PRO A 300 -23.09 4.21 -27.19
C PRO A 300 -24.43 4.88 -26.85
N GLY A 301 -24.37 6.05 -26.19
CA GLY A 301 -25.55 6.80 -25.76
C GLY A 301 -26.02 6.48 -24.33
N SER A 302 -25.36 5.56 -23.62
CA SER A 302 -25.54 5.43 -22.17
C SER A 302 -25.11 6.72 -21.49
N THR A 303 -25.95 7.21 -20.58
CA THR A 303 -25.66 8.33 -19.68
C THR A 303 -25.31 7.86 -18.27
N HIS A 304 -25.26 6.54 -18.05
CA HIS A 304 -25.06 5.96 -16.74
C HIS A 304 -23.57 5.83 -16.44
N ASN A 305 -23.07 6.80 -15.68
CA ASN A 305 -21.76 6.72 -15.05
C ASN A 305 -21.91 6.00 -13.71
N ILE A 306 -20.90 5.22 -13.33
CA ILE A 306 -20.75 4.74 -11.96
C ILE A 306 -20.38 5.95 -11.09
N THR A 307 -21.20 6.22 -10.08
CA THR A 307 -21.08 7.37 -9.17
C THR A 307 -21.22 6.93 -7.70
N TYR A 308 -21.23 7.89 -6.77
CA TYR A 308 -21.34 7.56 -5.35
C TYR A 308 -22.67 6.88 -5.00
N GLU A 309 -23.72 7.14 -5.79
CA GLU A 309 -25.04 6.54 -5.63
C GLU A 309 -25.02 5.01 -5.76
N ASP A 310 -24.04 4.46 -6.49
CA ASP A 310 -23.88 3.00 -6.64
C ASP A 310 -23.26 2.32 -5.42
N PHE A 311 -22.71 3.09 -4.47
CA PHE A 311 -21.96 2.59 -3.31
C PHE A 311 -22.49 3.09 -1.96
N THR A 312 -23.35 4.11 -1.95
CA THR A 312 -23.90 4.64 -0.69
C THR A 312 -24.78 3.62 0.01
N ASN A 313 -24.68 3.52 1.34
CA ASN A 313 -25.34 2.54 2.20
C ASN A 313 -25.02 1.06 1.87
N GLN A 314 -23.89 0.81 1.21
CA GLN A 314 -23.39 -0.54 0.96
C GLN A 314 -23.07 -1.26 2.28
N VAL A 315 -23.62 -2.47 2.47
CA VAL A 315 -23.41 -3.31 3.67
C VAL A 315 -22.65 -4.61 3.37
N GLU A 316 -22.57 -5.02 2.12
CA GLU A 316 -21.84 -6.20 1.61
C GLU A 316 -20.77 -5.74 0.63
N TYR A 317 -19.86 -6.62 0.19
CA TYR A 317 -18.94 -6.24 -0.89
C TYR A 317 -19.65 -6.08 -2.24
N GLN A 318 -19.12 -5.21 -3.10
CA GLN A 318 -19.53 -5.06 -4.49
C GLN A 318 -18.33 -5.22 -5.40
N LYS A 319 -18.49 -5.87 -6.56
CA LYS A 319 -17.43 -6.01 -7.56
C LYS A 319 -17.75 -5.19 -8.81
N VAL A 320 -16.83 -4.33 -9.23
CA VAL A 320 -16.89 -3.56 -10.48
C VAL A 320 -15.66 -3.89 -11.32
N GLY A 321 -15.87 -4.58 -12.45
CA GLY A 321 -14.75 -5.12 -13.23
C GLY A 321 -13.93 -6.12 -12.42
N ASP A 322 -12.68 -5.79 -12.16
CA ASP A 322 -11.73 -6.54 -11.34
C ASP A 322 -11.48 -5.91 -9.94
N VAL A 323 -12.23 -4.88 -9.57
CA VAL A 323 -12.11 -4.20 -8.28
C VAL A 323 -13.21 -4.67 -7.35
N VAL A 324 -12.85 -5.06 -6.12
CA VAL A 324 -13.80 -5.30 -5.04
C VAL A 324 -13.83 -4.08 -4.11
N ILE A 325 -15.03 -3.56 -3.91
CA ILE A 325 -15.35 -2.47 -2.98
C ILE A 325 -15.94 -3.10 -1.73
N LEU A 326 -15.30 -2.89 -0.59
CA LEU A 326 -15.77 -3.32 0.72
C LEU A 326 -16.60 -2.22 1.40
N PRO A 327 -17.62 -2.58 2.20
CA PRO A 327 -18.47 -1.61 2.89
C PRO A 327 -17.68 -0.81 3.92
N ILE A 328 -18.25 0.30 4.38
CA ILE A 328 -17.59 1.17 5.38
C ILE A 328 -17.23 0.42 6.66
N THR A 329 -18.05 -0.55 7.09
CA THR A 329 -17.75 -1.41 8.24
C THR A 329 -16.41 -2.14 8.10
N SER A 330 -15.96 -2.46 6.89
CA SER A 330 -14.73 -3.21 6.70
C SER A 330 -13.48 -2.47 7.08
N PHE A 331 -13.36 -1.22 6.63
CA PHE A 331 -12.18 -0.42 6.90
C PHE A 331 -12.49 0.75 7.84
N SER A 332 -13.71 1.02 8.26
CA SER A 332 -14.00 2.05 9.27
C SER A 332 -15.05 1.57 10.27
N PRO A 333 -14.86 0.39 10.89
CA PRO A 333 -15.74 -0.05 11.98
C PRO A 333 -15.59 0.88 13.19
N GLY A 334 -16.62 0.92 14.04
CA GLY A 334 -16.55 1.61 15.33
C GLY A 334 -16.58 3.15 15.26
N VAL A 335 -16.65 3.76 14.08
CA VAL A 335 -16.72 5.23 13.93
C VAL A 335 -18.06 5.83 14.41
N ASN A 336 -19.07 4.99 14.68
CA ASN A 336 -20.40 5.37 15.20
C ASN A 336 -21.14 6.43 14.34
N GLN A 337 -20.88 6.43 13.04
CA GLN A 337 -21.49 7.31 12.06
C GLN A 337 -21.58 6.60 10.70
N MET A 338 -22.36 7.15 9.76
CA MET A 338 -22.42 6.67 8.37
C MET A 338 -22.81 5.19 8.26
N ASN A 339 -23.63 4.70 9.21
CA ASN A 339 -24.10 3.31 9.31
C ASN A 339 -22.99 2.24 9.47
N ALA A 340 -21.76 2.65 9.80
CA ALA A 340 -20.70 1.71 10.14
C ALA A 340 -21.03 0.90 11.39
N GLN A 341 -20.78 -0.40 11.36
CA GLN A 341 -21.00 -1.31 12.49
C GLN A 341 -19.78 -1.34 13.43
N GLY A 342 -19.88 -2.09 14.52
CA GLY A 342 -18.82 -2.25 15.52
C GLY A 342 -17.60 -3.03 15.02
N THR A 343 -16.53 -3.04 15.82
CA THR A 343 -15.29 -3.80 15.53
C THR A 343 -15.43 -5.31 15.72
N ASP A 344 -16.53 -5.75 16.34
CA ASP A 344 -16.93 -7.16 16.48
C ASP A 344 -17.76 -7.67 15.28
N ASP A 345 -18.12 -6.79 14.35
CA ASP A 345 -18.92 -7.14 13.17
C ASP A 345 -18.16 -8.12 12.23
N PRO A 346 -18.82 -9.11 11.63
CA PRO A 346 -18.19 -10.02 10.67
C PRO A 346 -17.57 -9.33 9.45
N MET A 347 -17.99 -8.11 9.10
CA MET A 347 -17.37 -7.35 8.03
C MET A 347 -16.24 -6.46 8.51
N ALA A 348 -15.98 -6.30 9.81
CA ALA A 348 -14.90 -5.46 10.35
C ALA A 348 -13.52 -6.11 10.15
N PHE A 349 -12.68 -5.52 9.30
CA PHE A 349 -11.41 -6.11 8.87
C PHE A 349 -10.19 -5.32 9.34
N VAL A 350 -10.28 -4.00 9.35
CA VAL A 350 -9.21 -3.10 9.76
C VAL A 350 -9.80 -1.93 10.55
N GLU A 351 -9.20 -1.61 11.68
CA GLU A 351 -9.52 -0.45 12.51
C GLU A 351 -8.41 0.60 12.35
N HIS A 352 -8.80 1.87 12.28
CA HIS A 352 -7.88 3.00 12.19
C HIS A 352 -8.06 3.89 13.41
N ASP A 353 -6.98 4.18 14.13
CA ASP A 353 -7.05 4.90 15.41
C ASP A 353 -7.20 6.43 15.24
N PHE A 354 -7.04 6.93 14.01
CA PHE A 354 -7.18 8.34 13.63
C PHE A 354 -6.35 9.29 14.50
N GLU A 355 -5.20 8.82 14.98
CA GLU A 355 -4.38 9.55 15.96
C GLU A 355 -3.95 10.92 15.42
N GLY A 356 -3.87 11.06 14.09
CA GLY A 356 -3.61 12.34 13.42
C GLY A 356 -2.28 12.92 13.88
N THR A 357 -1.32 12.07 14.25
CA THR A 357 0.00 12.41 14.78
C THR A 357 0.77 13.35 13.85
N TRP A 358 0.46 13.33 12.55
CA TRP A 358 0.98 14.28 11.57
C TRP A 358 0.54 15.74 11.77
N LYS A 359 -0.60 15.99 12.43
CA LYS A 359 -1.14 17.34 12.65
C LYS A 359 -0.40 18.10 13.74
N THR A 360 0.26 17.40 14.66
CA THR A 360 0.88 17.97 15.86
C THR A 360 2.40 17.86 15.87
N ASP A 361 2.98 17.14 14.91
CA ASP A 361 4.43 16.96 14.83
C ASP A 361 5.11 18.07 14.01
N PRO A 362 5.96 18.91 14.64
CA PRO A 362 6.69 19.97 13.96
C PRO A 362 7.81 19.48 13.03
N SER A 363 8.09 18.17 12.99
CA SER A 363 9.09 17.56 12.10
C SER A 363 8.56 17.12 10.74
N LEU A 364 7.25 17.22 10.48
CA LEU A 364 6.57 16.77 9.26
C LEU A 364 6.16 17.90 8.29
#